data_AF-A0ABC8RA28-F1
#
_entry.id   AF-A0ABC8RA28-F1
#
_cell.length_a   1.000
_cell.length_b   1.000
_cell.length_c   1.000
_cell.angle_alpha   90.00
_cell.angle_beta   90.00
_cell.angle_gamma   90.00
#
_symmetry.space_group_name_H-M   'P 1'
#
loop_
_entity.id
_entity.type
_entity.pdbx_description
1 polymer ?
#
loop_
_entity_poly.entity_id
_entity_poly.type
_entity_poly.pdbx_seq_one_letter_code
_entity_poly.pdbx_strand_id
1 'polypeptide(L)'
;MLSLVFIGIRLEQQFGFVRVGVIYLLSGIGGSILSSLFIQRSISVGASGALFGLLGAMLSELLTNWTIYSNKAAALFTLVVIIVVNLAVGILPHVDNFAHIGGFLTGFLLGFVLLLRPQFGWVEGQRLLADARMKSKYMIYQLVFVLVALILVIAGFTLGFVMLFRGENANDHCSWCHYLSCVPTSRWNCNN
;
A
#
# COMPACT_ATOMS: atom_id res chain seq x y z
N MET A 1 -11.05 -7.21 8.01
CA MET A 1 -9.97 -8.19 8.23
C MET A 1 -10.13 -9.45 7.39
N LEU A 2 -11.26 -10.18 7.46
CA LEU A 2 -11.51 -11.36 6.60
C LEU A 2 -11.40 -11.03 5.09
N SER A 3 -11.96 -9.91 4.65
CA SER A 3 -11.84 -9.43 3.26
C SER A 3 -10.38 -9.24 2.80
N LEU A 4 -9.48 -8.85 3.71
CA LEU A 4 -8.07 -8.58 3.41
C LEU A 4 -7.27 -9.89 3.28
N VAL A 5 -7.68 -10.94 3.98
CA VAL A 5 -7.07 -12.27 3.86
C VAL A 5 -7.34 -12.85 2.47
N PHE A 6 -8.56 -12.72 1.95
CA PHE A 6 -8.87 -13.16 0.58
C PHE A 6 -8.03 -12.44 -0.47
N ILE A 7 -7.76 -11.15 -0.28
CA ILE A 7 -6.90 -10.35 -1.16
C ILE A 7 -5.45 -10.82 -1.08
N GLY A 8 -4.94 -11.07 0.13
CA GLY A 8 -3.59 -11.62 0.32
C GLY A 8 -3.40 -12.97 -0.36
N ILE A 9 -4.35 -13.90 -0.16
CA ILE A 9 -4.34 -15.22 -0.83
C ILE A 9 -4.36 -15.04 -2.35
N ARG A 10 -5.18 -14.13 -2.87
CA ARG A 10 -5.26 -13.87 -4.32
C ARG A 10 -3.93 -13.35 -4.88
N LEU A 11 -3.29 -12.41 -4.20
CA LEU A 11 -1.99 -11.86 -4.62
C LEU A 11 -0.90 -12.95 -4.54
N GLU A 12 -0.90 -13.77 -3.49
CA GLU A 12 0.07 -14.83 -3.29
C GLU A 12 0.00 -15.88 -4.40
N GLN A 13 -1.21 -16.33 -4.74
CA GLN A 13 -1.43 -17.27 -5.85
C GLN A 13 -0.96 -16.72 -7.21
N GLN A 14 -1.01 -15.41 -7.38
CA GLN A 14 -0.67 -14.76 -8.66
C GLN A 14 0.80 -14.36 -8.81
N PHE A 15 1.46 -14.00 -7.72
CA PHE A 15 2.80 -13.39 -7.75
C PHE A 15 3.83 -14.16 -6.91
N GLY A 16 3.38 -15.14 -6.15
CA GLY A 16 4.19 -15.97 -5.27
C GLY A 16 4.36 -15.37 -3.87
N PHE A 17 4.54 -16.27 -2.90
CA PHE A 17 4.71 -15.98 -1.48
C PHE A 17 5.80 -14.94 -1.20
N VAL A 18 6.98 -15.05 -1.84
CA VAL A 18 8.12 -14.19 -1.52
C VAL A 18 7.81 -12.71 -1.76
N ARG A 19 7.19 -12.38 -2.90
CA ARG A 19 6.89 -10.99 -3.25
C ARG A 19 5.83 -10.40 -2.33
N VAL A 20 4.77 -11.17 -2.09
CA VAL A 20 3.67 -10.75 -1.22
C VAL A 20 4.12 -10.64 0.23
N GLY A 21 4.96 -11.57 0.70
CA GLY A 21 5.57 -11.54 2.03
C GLY A 21 6.45 -10.30 2.23
N VAL A 22 7.28 -9.92 1.24
CA VAL A 22 8.07 -8.69 1.30
C VAL A 22 7.19 -7.45 1.36
N ILE A 23 6.14 -7.37 0.52
CA ILE A 23 5.19 -6.26 0.56
C ILE A 23 4.53 -6.17 1.93
N TYR A 24 4.07 -7.30 2.46
CA TYR A 24 3.41 -7.37 3.76
C TYR A 24 4.33 -6.87 4.89
N LEU A 25 5.56 -7.38 4.97
CA LEU A 25 6.52 -7.01 6.01
C LEU A 25 6.91 -5.54 5.92
N LEU A 26 7.30 -5.06 4.75
CA LEU A 26 7.71 -3.67 4.57
C LEU A 26 6.55 -2.70 4.79
N SER A 27 5.33 -3.06 4.38
CA SER A 27 4.14 -2.24 4.67
C SER A 27 3.83 -2.19 6.16
N GLY A 28 4.03 -3.30 6.89
CA GLY A 28 3.96 -3.31 8.35
C GLY A 28 4.94 -2.31 8.96
N ILE A 29 6.22 -2.35 8.55
CA ILE A 29 7.25 -1.41 9.03
C ILE A 29 6.89 0.03 8.68
N GLY A 30 6.49 0.31 7.43
CA GLY A 30 6.11 1.66 7.01
C GLY A 30 4.90 2.21 7.77
N GLY A 31 3.91 1.35 8.05
CA GLY A 31 2.79 1.68 8.93
C GLY A 31 3.24 1.99 10.36
N SER A 32 4.10 1.15 10.94
CA SER A 32 4.63 1.37 12.29
C SER A 32 5.46 2.64 12.43
N ILE A 33 6.28 2.99 11.42
CA ILE A 33 7.03 4.24 11.39
C ILE A 33 6.07 5.42 11.39
N LEU A 34 5.08 5.43 10.49
CA LEU A 34 4.14 6.54 10.40
C LEU A 34 3.29 6.67 11.69
N SER A 35 2.82 5.56 12.23
CA SER A 35 2.15 5.51 13.52
C SER A 35 3.00 6.12 14.64
N SER A 36 4.25 5.69 14.78
CA SER A 36 5.14 6.14 15.85
C SER A 36 5.50 7.63 15.76
N LEU A 37 5.51 8.19 14.54
CA LEU A 37 5.78 9.62 14.32
C LEU A 37 4.59 10.51 14.70
N PHE A 38 3.35 10.02 14.58
CA PHE A 38 2.13 10.79 14.82
C PHE A 38 1.46 10.45 16.17
N ILE A 39 1.71 9.26 16.72
CA ILE A 39 1.14 8.78 17.97
C ILE A 39 2.25 8.29 18.89
N GLN A 40 2.80 9.19 19.72
CA GLN A 40 3.90 8.86 20.63
C GLN A 40 3.46 8.27 21.98
N ARG A 41 2.21 8.54 22.41
CA ARG A 41 1.74 8.22 23.77
C ARG A 41 0.76 7.04 23.85
N SER A 42 0.41 6.43 22.72
CA SER A 42 -0.49 5.28 22.68
C SER A 42 0.22 4.06 22.09
N ILE A 43 -0.15 2.89 22.58
CA ILE A 43 0.40 1.62 22.10
C ILE A 43 -0.42 1.19 20.89
N SER A 44 0.21 1.22 19.71
CA SER A 44 -0.36 0.65 18.49
C SER A 44 0.22 -0.74 18.24
N VAL A 45 -0.65 -1.75 18.17
CA VAL A 45 -0.28 -3.13 17.85
C VAL A 45 -1.27 -3.70 16.86
N GLY A 46 -0.80 -4.21 15.73
CA GLY A 46 -1.67 -4.93 14.82
C GLY A 46 -1.06 -5.25 13.46
N ALA A 47 -1.49 -6.38 12.91
CA ALA A 47 -1.21 -6.79 11.53
C ALA A 47 -1.99 -5.98 10.48
N SER A 48 -2.93 -5.12 10.92
CA SER A 48 -3.85 -4.41 10.04
C SER A 48 -3.14 -3.43 9.10
N GLY A 49 -2.09 -2.72 9.54
CA GLY A 49 -1.29 -1.85 8.68
C GLY A 49 -0.67 -2.59 7.48
N ALA A 50 -0.10 -3.78 7.71
CA ALA A 50 0.44 -4.62 6.66
C ALA A 50 -0.64 -5.13 5.67
N LEU A 51 -1.84 -5.44 6.17
CA LEU A 51 -2.99 -5.82 5.34
C LEU A 51 -3.49 -4.67 4.47
N PHE A 52 -3.49 -3.43 4.99
CA PHE A 52 -3.74 -2.24 4.18
C PHE A 52 -2.65 -2.03 3.11
N GLY A 53 -1.41 -2.41 3.40
CA GLY A 53 -0.36 -2.48 2.38
C GLY A 53 -0.69 -3.42 1.23
N LEU A 54 -1.25 -4.59 1.51
CA LEU A 54 -1.70 -5.51 0.45
C LEU A 54 -2.84 -4.91 -0.40
N LEU A 55 -3.75 -4.14 0.21
CA LEU A 55 -4.75 -3.36 -0.55
C LEU A 55 -4.11 -2.32 -1.47
N GLY A 56 -3.13 -1.57 -0.96
CA GLY A 56 -2.37 -0.61 -1.76
C GLY A 56 -1.66 -1.29 -2.92
N ALA A 57 -1.02 -2.44 -2.67
CA ALA A 57 -0.35 -3.21 -3.70
C ALA A 57 -1.34 -3.69 -4.79
N MET A 58 -2.52 -4.16 -4.40
CA MET A 58 -3.59 -4.53 -5.33
C MET A 58 -4.05 -3.33 -6.18
N LEU A 59 -4.15 -2.14 -5.60
CA LEU A 59 -4.49 -0.93 -6.34
C LEU A 59 -3.42 -0.59 -7.39
N SER A 60 -2.14 -0.65 -7.01
CA SER A 60 -1.04 -0.40 -7.95
C SER A 60 -0.98 -1.44 -9.09
N GLU A 61 -1.32 -2.71 -8.79
CA GLU A 61 -1.43 -3.79 -9.79
C GLU A 61 -2.53 -3.47 -10.80
N LEU A 62 -3.71 -3.08 -10.31
CA LEU A 62 -4.84 -2.71 -11.15
C LEU A 62 -4.51 -1.51 -12.05
N LEU A 63 -3.82 -0.50 -11.53
CA LEU A 63 -3.39 0.68 -12.29
C LEU A 63 -2.34 0.32 -13.36
N THR A 64 -1.37 -0.52 -13.02
CA THR A 64 -0.29 -0.92 -13.94
C THR A 64 -0.77 -1.85 -15.04
N ASN A 65 -1.77 -2.68 -14.73
CA ASN A 65 -2.34 -3.71 -15.60
C ASN A 65 -3.75 -3.37 -16.09
N TRP A 66 -4.05 -2.07 -16.23
CA TRP A 66 -5.37 -1.54 -16.56
C TRP A 66 -6.03 -2.15 -17.81
N THR A 67 -5.23 -2.60 -18.77
CA THR A 67 -5.69 -3.15 -20.05
C THR A 67 -6.19 -4.60 -19.97
N ILE A 68 -5.93 -5.30 -18.87
CA ILE A 68 -6.25 -6.74 -18.72
C ILE A 68 -7.66 -6.94 -18.16
N TYR A 69 -8.20 -5.96 -17.43
CA TYR A 69 -9.47 -6.09 -16.73
C TYR A 69 -10.65 -5.61 -17.61
N SER A 70 -11.61 -6.51 -17.87
CA SER A 70 -12.80 -6.20 -18.68
C SER A 70 -13.71 -5.15 -18.03
N ASN A 71 -13.86 -5.19 -16.70
CA ASN A 71 -14.74 -4.30 -15.94
C ASN A 71 -13.96 -3.41 -14.94
N LYS A 72 -12.96 -2.72 -15.48
CA LYS A 72 -11.96 -1.92 -14.73
C LYS A 72 -12.54 -0.86 -13.80
N ALA A 73 -13.57 -0.13 -14.24
CA ALA A 73 -14.17 0.95 -13.45
C ALA A 73 -14.88 0.41 -12.21
N ALA A 74 -15.60 -0.71 -12.34
CA ALA A 74 -16.27 -1.37 -11.21
C ALA A 74 -15.27 -1.95 -10.21
N ALA A 75 -14.19 -2.57 -10.69
CA ALA A 75 -13.12 -3.10 -9.84
C ALA A 75 -12.41 -1.98 -9.06
N LEU A 76 -12.03 -0.88 -9.74
CA LEU A 76 -11.42 0.28 -9.12
C LEU A 76 -12.36 0.91 -8.09
N PHE A 77 -13.62 1.14 -8.47
CA PHE A 77 -14.61 1.74 -7.58
C PHE A 77 -14.81 0.89 -6.33
N THR A 78 -14.97 -0.43 -6.48
CA THR A 78 -15.13 -1.35 -5.34
C THR A 78 -13.91 -1.30 -4.42
N LEU A 79 -12.69 -1.31 -4.98
CA LEU A 79 -11.46 -1.27 -4.20
C LEU A 79 -11.31 0.05 -3.44
N VAL A 80 -11.59 1.19 -4.10
CA VAL A 80 -11.58 2.52 -3.48
C VAL A 80 -12.63 2.62 -2.37
N VAL A 81 -13.84 2.13 -2.60
CA VAL A 81 -14.89 2.10 -1.57
C VAL A 81 -14.43 1.27 -0.37
N ILE A 82 -13.83 0.09 -0.58
CA ILE A 82 -13.28 -0.73 0.51
C ILE A 82 -12.22 0.06 1.28
N ILE A 83 -11.28 0.71 0.61
CA ILE A 83 -10.21 1.48 1.26
C ILE A 83 -10.81 2.62 2.10
N VAL A 84 -11.70 3.41 1.52
CA VAL A 84 -12.33 4.56 2.20
C VAL A 84 -13.16 4.11 3.40
N VAL A 85 -13.97 3.06 3.25
CA VAL A 85 -14.79 2.54 4.34
C VAL A 85 -13.90 2.01 5.48
N ASN A 86 -12.83 1.28 5.19
CA ASN A 86 -11.96 0.77 6.26
C ASN A 86 -11.19 1.92 6.96
N LEU A 87 -10.76 2.95 6.24
CA LEU A 87 -10.16 4.15 6.85
C LEU A 87 -11.18 4.96 7.67
N ALA A 88 -12.44 5.07 7.21
CA ALA A 88 -13.50 5.73 7.96
C ALA A 88 -13.82 5.00 9.27
N VAL A 89 -13.79 3.66 9.26
CA VAL A 89 -13.92 2.84 10.47
C VAL A 89 -12.74 3.06 11.42
N GLY A 90 -11.55 3.39 10.90
CA GLY A 90 -10.39 3.68 11.75
C GLY A 90 -10.42 5.02 12.49
N ILE A 91 -11.48 5.81 12.32
CA ILE A 91 -11.76 7.00 13.15
C ILE A 91 -12.31 6.57 14.54
N LEU A 92 -12.68 5.31 14.69
CA LEU A 92 -13.11 4.75 15.97
C LEU A 92 -11.94 4.73 16.98
N PRO A 93 -12.24 4.95 18.28
CA PRO A 93 -11.21 4.93 19.32
C PRO A 93 -10.50 3.57 19.36
N HIS A 94 -9.19 3.59 19.65
CA HIS A 94 -8.29 2.44 19.66
C HIS A 94 -7.90 1.87 18.28
N VAL A 95 -8.33 2.49 17.19
CA VAL A 95 -7.84 2.15 15.85
C VAL A 95 -6.77 3.13 15.41
N ASP A 96 -5.65 2.61 14.95
CA ASP A 96 -4.55 3.40 14.45
C ASP A 96 -4.65 3.58 12.92
N ASN A 97 -5.22 4.71 12.52
CA ASN A 97 -5.35 5.06 11.12
C ASN A 97 -4.02 5.50 10.48
N PHE A 98 -3.06 6.02 11.26
CA PHE A 98 -1.73 6.33 10.73
C PHE A 98 -0.98 5.07 10.32
N ALA A 99 -1.10 3.98 11.09
CA ALA A 99 -0.58 2.67 10.69
C ALA A 99 -1.23 2.17 9.39
N HIS A 100 -2.54 2.38 9.20
CA HIS A 100 -3.25 1.98 7.99
C HIS A 100 -2.82 2.80 6.78
N ILE A 101 -2.72 4.13 6.92
CA ILE A 101 -2.28 5.03 5.86
C ILE A 101 -0.83 4.75 5.47
N GLY A 102 0.07 4.61 6.45
CA GLY A 102 1.49 4.35 6.21
C GLY A 102 1.71 2.98 5.55
N GLY A 103 0.97 1.97 6.01
CA GLY A 103 0.99 0.64 5.41
C GLY A 103 0.45 0.66 3.98
N PHE A 104 -0.70 1.29 3.74
CA PHE A 104 -1.29 1.43 2.41
C PHE A 104 -0.36 2.11 1.43
N LEU A 105 0.23 3.26 1.80
CA LEU A 105 1.13 4.02 0.94
C LEU A 105 2.38 3.22 0.59
N THR A 106 2.97 2.56 1.59
CA THR A 106 4.14 1.70 1.40
C THR A 106 3.82 0.55 0.44
N GLY A 107 2.72 -0.15 0.67
CA GLY A 107 2.31 -1.27 -0.18
C GLY A 107 1.92 -0.84 -1.60
N PHE A 108 1.30 0.33 -1.76
CA PHE A 108 0.99 0.92 -3.06
C PHE A 108 2.25 1.20 -3.88
N LEU A 109 3.27 1.80 -3.28
CA LEU A 109 4.54 2.05 -3.96
C LEU A 109 5.30 0.74 -4.24
N LEU A 110 5.35 -0.18 -3.28
CA LEU A 110 6.00 -1.49 -3.48
C LEU A 110 5.31 -2.35 -4.53
N GLY A 111 4.00 -2.24 -4.70
CA GLY A 111 3.28 -2.96 -5.73
C GLY A 111 3.67 -2.51 -7.14
N PHE A 112 3.97 -1.22 -7.35
CA PHE A 112 4.60 -0.74 -8.60
C PHE A 112 6.01 -1.26 -8.83
N VAL A 113 6.69 -1.83 -7.84
CA VAL A 113 8.04 -2.39 -8.00
C VAL A 113 7.98 -3.91 -8.15
N LEU A 114 7.18 -4.58 -7.33
CA LEU A 114 7.21 -6.04 -7.16
C LEU A 114 6.10 -6.78 -7.94
N LEU A 115 5.00 -6.11 -8.29
CA LEU A 115 3.85 -6.73 -8.97
C LEU A 115 3.80 -6.46 -10.48
N LEU A 116 4.95 -6.19 -11.11
CA LEU A 116 5.01 -6.04 -12.57
C LEU A 116 4.72 -7.35 -13.30
N ARG A 117 3.75 -7.28 -14.22
CA ARG A 117 3.48 -8.32 -15.22
C ARG A 117 4.16 -7.93 -16.54
N PRO A 118 4.88 -8.85 -17.20
CA PRO A 118 5.30 -8.66 -18.58
C PRO A 118 4.07 -8.62 -19.50
N GLN A 119 4.15 -7.85 -20.59
CA GLN A 119 3.00 -7.71 -21.49
C GLN A 119 2.62 -9.04 -22.16
N PHE A 120 1.31 -9.29 -22.32
CA PHE A 120 0.77 -10.46 -23.01
C PHE A 120 1.36 -10.66 -24.42
N GLY A 121 1.66 -9.58 -25.14
CA GLY A 121 2.29 -9.65 -26.48
C GLY A 121 3.72 -10.23 -26.50
N TRP A 122 4.44 -10.21 -25.38
CA TRP A 122 5.74 -10.88 -25.25
C TRP A 122 5.57 -12.39 -25.07
N VAL A 123 4.59 -12.82 -24.27
CA VAL A 123 4.30 -14.25 -24.00
C VAL A 123 3.75 -14.95 -25.25
N GLU A 124 2.90 -14.27 -26.03
CA GLU A 124 2.36 -14.80 -27.30
C GLU A 124 3.44 -14.82 -28.40
N GLY A 125 4.25 -13.76 -28.51
CA GLY A 125 5.36 -13.69 -29.46
C GLY A 125 6.44 -14.74 -29.22
N GLN A 126 6.68 -15.12 -27.95
CA GLN A 126 7.64 -16.15 -27.58
C GLN A 126 7.15 -17.57 -27.86
N ARG A 127 5.82 -17.78 -27.98
CA ARG A 127 5.24 -19.05 -28.43
C ARG A 127 5.21 -19.19 -29.95
N LEU A 128 5.18 -18.08 -30.69
CA LEU A 128 5.00 -18.09 -32.14
C LEU A 128 6.29 -17.84 -32.94
N LEU A 129 7.29 -17.12 -32.43
CA LEU A 129 8.46 -16.73 -33.22
C LEU A 129 9.75 -16.66 -32.38
N ALA A 130 10.64 -17.65 -32.59
CA ALA A 130 12.04 -17.60 -32.19
C ALA A 130 12.88 -16.58 -33.00
N ASP A 131 12.28 -15.83 -33.94
CA ASP A 131 13.02 -15.05 -34.95
C ASP A 131 12.40 -13.69 -35.33
N ALA A 132 11.58 -13.07 -34.45
CA ALA A 132 10.99 -11.76 -34.74
C ALA A 132 11.19 -10.76 -33.61
N ARG A 133 12.07 -9.78 -33.87
CA ARG A 133 12.18 -8.45 -33.25
C ARG A 133 11.59 -8.35 -31.83
N MET A 134 12.43 -8.57 -30.82
CA MET A 134 12.10 -8.43 -29.39
C MET A 134 11.33 -7.12 -29.14
N LYS A 135 10.01 -7.19 -29.01
CA LYS A 135 9.24 -6.14 -28.33
C LYS A 135 9.69 -6.15 -26.87
N SER A 136 10.03 -4.97 -26.32
CA SER A 136 10.50 -4.83 -24.94
C SER A 136 9.55 -5.55 -23.97
N LYS A 137 10.11 -6.35 -23.05
CA LYS A 137 9.38 -7.15 -22.05
C LYS A 137 8.47 -6.29 -21.16
N TYR A 138 8.83 -5.02 -20.99
CA TYR A 138 8.11 -4.01 -20.23
C TYR A 138 7.93 -2.74 -21.06
N MET A 139 6.83 -2.03 -20.83
CA MET A 139 6.61 -0.72 -21.45
C MET A 139 7.37 0.37 -20.72
N ILE A 140 7.72 1.44 -21.44
CA ILE A 140 8.43 2.60 -20.89
C ILE A 140 7.70 3.18 -19.67
N TYR A 141 6.36 3.26 -19.69
CA TYR A 141 5.59 3.76 -18.54
C TYR A 141 5.73 2.88 -17.30
N GLN A 142 5.83 1.55 -17.45
CA GLN A 142 6.03 0.63 -16.32
C GLN A 142 7.40 0.83 -15.69
N LEU A 143 8.44 1.03 -16.52
CA LEU A 143 9.80 1.31 -16.04
C LEU A 143 9.85 2.65 -15.29
N VAL A 144 9.19 3.69 -15.83
CA VAL A 144 9.10 5.01 -15.18
C VAL A 144 8.41 4.89 -13.82
N PHE A 145 7.27 4.18 -13.75
CA PHE A 145 6.59 3.95 -12.46
C PHE A 145 7.45 3.19 -11.46
N VAL A 146 8.19 2.17 -11.90
CA VAL A 146 9.14 1.44 -11.03
C VAL A 146 10.21 2.37 -10.47
N LEU A 147 10.86 3.16 -11.33
CA LEU A 147 11.95 4.04 -10.90
C LEU A 147 11.45 5.10 -9.92
N VAL A 148 10.32 5.74 -10.23
CA VAL A 148 9.71 6.75 -9.35
C VAL A 148 9.31 6.12 -8.02
N ALA A 149 8.62 4.97 -8.05
CA ALA A 149 8.20 4.28 -6.84
C ALA A 149 9.39 3.84 -5.98
N LEU A 150 10.47 3.34 -6.59
CA LEU A 150 11.68 2.94 -5.88
C LEU A 150 12.34 4.13 -5.18
N ILE A 151 12.47 5.26 -5.88
CA ILE A 151 13.01 6.50 -5.29
C ILE A 151 12.14 6.97 -4.11
N LEU A 152 10.82 6.98 -4.27
CA LEU A 152 9.89 7.40 -3.22
C LEU A 152 9.90 6.47 -2.01
N VAL A 153 10.01 5.16 -2.21
CA VAL A 153 10.13 4.18 -1.11
C VAL A 153 11.43 4.42 -0.36
N ILE A 154 12.57 4.50 -1.05
CA ILE A 154 13.88 4.71 -0.41
C ILE A 154 13.88 6.02 0.37
N ALA A 155 13.45 7.12 -0.25
CA ALA A 155 13.37 8.44 0.38
C ALA A 155 12.40 8.45 1.57
N GLY A 156 11.22 7.85 1.41
CA GLY A 156 10.20 7.79 2.47
C GLY A 156 10.68 7.01 3.69
N PHE A 157 11.30 5.84 3.50
CA PHE A 157 11.88 5.07 4.60
C PHE A 157 13.06 5.79 5.25
N THR A 158 13.98 6.37 4.47
CA THR A 158 15.12 7.11 5.06
C THR A 158 14.66 8.31 5.86
N LEU A 159 13.76 9.14 5.32
CA LEU A 159 13.20 10.28 6.04
C LEU A 159 12.43 9.83 7.29
N GLY A 160 11.57 8.82 7.16
CA GLY A 160 10.78 8.28 8.28
C GLY A 160 11.65 7.75 9.41
N PHE A 161 12.69 6.96 9.10
CA PHE A 161 13.64 6.50 10.12
C PHE A 161 14.45 7.64 10.73
N VAL A 162 14.92 8.60 9.93
CA VAL A 162 15.67 9.75 10.44
C VAL A 162 14.82 10.57 11.42
N MET A 163 13.56 10.87 11.07
CA MET A 163 12.64 11.59 11.95
C MET A 163 12.35 10.79 13.22
N LEU A 164 12.16 9.47 13.08
CA LEU A 164 11.87 8.59 14.21
C LEU A 164 13.05 8.54 15.19
N PHE A 165 14.28 8.38 14.70
CA PHE A 165 15.49 8.34 15.54
C PHE A 165 15.86 9.72 16.10
N ARG A 166 15.44 10.81 15.47
CA ARG A 166 15.53 12.16 16.04
C ARG A 166 14.48 12.45 17.11
N GLY A 167 13.49 11.57 17.27
CA GLY A 167 12.39 11.76 18.22
C GLY A 167 11.44 12.88 17.82
N GLU A 168 11.38 13.26 16.54
CA GLU A 168 10.48 14.31 16.09
C GLU A 168 9.02 13.84 16.14
N ASN A 169 8.15 14.70 16.66
CA ASN A 169 6.72 14.46 16.68
C ASN A 169 6.09 15.14 15.47
N ALA A 170 5.68 14.33 14.49
CA ALA A 170 5.04 14.84 13.27
C ALA A 170 3.65 15.45 13.57
N ASN A 171 3.03 15.07 14.69
CA ASN A 171 1.76 15.66 15.12
C ASN A 171 1.89 17.14 15.49
N ASP A 172 3.06 17.59 15.96
CA ASP A 172 3.29 19.00 16.33
C ASP A 172 3.26 19.94 15.10
N HIS A 173 3.48 19.37 13.91
CA HIS A 173 3.45 20.09 12.64
C HIS A 173 2.05 20.13 12.00
N CYS A 174 1.06 19.46 12.60
CA CYS A 174 -0.27 19.31 12.01
C CYS A 174 -1.38 19.29 13.06
N SER A 175 -2.03 20.43 13.26
CA SER A 175 -3.08 20.62 14.27
C SER A 175 -4.39 19.85 14.02
N TRP A 176 -4.57 19.24 12.84
CA TRP A 176 -5.76 18.45 12.49
C TRP A 176 -5.47 16.95 12.39
N CYS A 177 -4.20 16.54 12.45
CA CYS A 177 -3.81 15.16 12.21
C CYS A 177 -4.33 14.21 13.30
N HIS A 178 -4.54 14.66 14.53
CA HIS A 178 -5.14 13.83 15.59
C HIS A 178 -6.56 13.35 15.25
N TYR A 179 -7.33 14.12 14.46
CA TYR A 179 -8.67 13.72 14.00
C TYR A 179 -8.67 12.56 13.00
N LEU A 180 -7.52 12.26 12.38
CA LEU A 180 -7.41 11.10 11.47
C LEU A 180 -7.55 9.78 12.22
N SER A 181 -7.10 9.71 13.48
CA SER A 181 -7.19 8.49 14.29
C SER A 181 -8.34 8.50 15.29
N CYS A 182 -8.82 9.67 15.71
CA CYS A 182 -9.99 9.73 16.59
C CYS A 182 -10.73 11.06 16.45
N VAL A 183 -12.03 10.99 16.16
CA VAL A 183 -12.92 12.16 16.22
C VAL A 183 -13.76 12.09 17.50
N PRO A 184 -13.67 13.10 18.38
CA PRO A 184 -14.45 13.11 19.62
C PRO A 184 -15.94 13.28 19.28
N THR A 185 -16.79 12.49 19.94
CA THR A 185 -18.25 12.57 19.75
C THR A 185 -18.95 12.52 21.11
N SER A 186 -20.25 12.82 21.15
CA SER A 186 -21.04 12.71 22.40
C SER A 186 -21.08 11.31 23.01
N ARG A 187 -20.63 10.28 22.27
CA ARG A 187 -20.59 8.88 22.71
C ARG A 187 -19.20 8.38 23.12
N TRP A 188 -18.11 9.08 22.76
CA TRP A 188 -16.74 8.68 23.10
C TRP A 188 -15.75 9.86 23.08
N ASN A 189 -14.74 9.78 23.94
CA ASN A 189 -13.65 10.76 24.02
C ASN A 189 -12.34 10.18 23.49
N CYS A 190 -11.52 11.05 22.90
CA CYS A 190 -10.21 10.73 22.34
C CYS A 190 -9.06 10.99 23.33
N ASN A 191 -9.36 11.10 24.62
CA ASN A 191 -8.36 11.34 25.66
C ASN A 191 -7.73 10.01 26.07
N ASN A 192 -6.59 9.69 25.46
CA ASN A 192 -5.57 8.81 26.04
C ASN A 192 -4.29 9.61 26.25
#